data_AF-F9Q7T9-F1
#
_entry.id   AF-F9Q7T9-F1
#
_cell.length_a   1.000
_cell.length_b   1.000
_cell.length_c   1.000
_cell.angle_alpha   90.00
_cell.angle_beta   90.00
_cell.angle_gamma   90.00
#
_symmetry.space_group_name_H-M   'P 1'
#
loop_
_entity.id
_entity.type
_entity.pdbx_description
1 polymer ?
#
loop_
_entity_poly.entity_id
_entity_poly.type
_entity_poly.pdbx_seq_one_letter_code
_entity_poly.pdbx_strand_id
1 'polypeptide(L)'
;MIVRDMWLTGFDAPCCNTMYIDKPMQGHNLMQAIARVNRVFRNKSRENGGLIVDYVGIAAKLKEATQQYTNSQGKGKLTDNVIDVFFKMKEHLEFVRSLFATPVEGKTFDVQTALEKDNPHDLLMAIRFAANHILSIDQLPFDCKVHEQHWFNKKKPSHAKKPF
;
A
#
# COMPACT_ATOMS: atom_id res chain seq x y z
N MET A 1 8.55 11.99 -28.16
CA MET A 1 8.52 11.24 -29.44
C MET A 1 7.09 11.23 -29.93
N ILE A 2 6.82 11.71 -31.14
CA ILE A 2 5.48 11.63 -31.77
C ILE A 2 5.47 10.37 -32.62
N VAL A 3 4.47 9.52 -32.42
CA VAL A 3 4.47 8.18 -33.03
C VAL A 3 3.11 7.86 -33.61
N ARG A 4 3.09 7.38 -34.87
CA ARG A 4 1.94 6.78 -35.54
C ARG A 4 2.16 5.27 -35.62
N ASP A 5 1.27 4.52 -34.98
CA ASP A 5 0.95 3.08 -35.16
C ASP A 5 2.05 2.00 -35.06
N MET A 6 3.34 2.29 -35.25
CA MET A 6 4.38 1.25 -35.29
C MET A 6 4.92 0.79 -33.92
N TRP A 7 4.57 1.46 -32.83
CA TRP A 7 5.15 1.18 -31.50
C TRP A 7 4.14 0.55 -30.52
N LEU A 8 2.87 0.43 -30.92
CA LEU A 8 1.83 -0.27 -30.15
C LEU A 8 2.12 -1.77 -29.98
N THR A 9 2.92 -2.38 -30.86
CA THR A 9 3.27 -3.82 -30.80
C THR A 9 4.76 -4.12 -30.61
N GLY A 10 5.59 -3.13 -30.23
CA GLY A 10 7.03 -3.39 -30.03
C GLY A 10 7.86 -2.37 -29.25
N PHE A 11 7.29 -1.22 -28.85
CA PHE A 11 8.02 -0.24 -28.03
C PHE A 11 7.90 -0.53 -26.56
N ASP A 12 9.05 -0.72 -25.92
CA ASP A 12 9.14 -0.88 -24.49
C ASP A 12 10.20 0.10 -23.94
N ALA A 13 9.74 1.29 -23.57
CA ALA A 13 10.57 2.30 -22.93
C ALA A 13 10.21 2.36 -21.44
N PRO A 14 10.96 1.70 -20.54
CA PRO A 14 10.65 1.68 -19.12
C PRO A 14 10.76 3.07 -18.46
N CYS A 15 11.45 4.02 -19.10
CA CYS A 15 11.51 5.42 -18.69
C CYS A 15 10.26 6.24 -19.07
N CYS A 16 9.30 5.68 -19.81
CA CYS A 16 8.11 6.40 -20.24
C CYS A 16 7.17 6.66 -19.05
N ASN A 17 6.99 7.95 -18.72
CA ASN A 17 6.08 8.39 -17.66
C ASN A 17 4.77 8.97 -18.18
N THR A 18 4.77 9.58 -19.36
CA THR A 18 3.61 10.32 -19.88
C THR A 18 3.29 9.90 -21.31
N MET A 19 2.03 9.55 -21.57
CA MET A 19 1.52 9.20 -22.90
C MET A 19 0.34 10.08 -23.27
N TYR A 20 0.44 10.74 -24.42
CA TYR A 20 -0.65 11.49 -25.03
C TYR A 20 -1.36 10.60 -26.05
N ILE A 21 -2.68 10.52 -25.97
CA ILE A 21 -3.50 9.68 -26.84
C ILE A 21 -4.42 10.57 -27.67
N ASP A 22 -4.20 10.53 -28.98
CA ASP A 22 -4.98 11.27 -29.99
C ASP A 22 -5.65 10.32 -31.02
N LYS A 23 -5.54 9.00 -30.80
CA LYS A 23 -6.13 7.98 -31.66
C LYS A 23 -7.11 7.10 -30.87
N PRO A 24 -8.31 6.80 -31.39
CA PRO A 24 -9.22 5.88 -30.74
C PRO A 24 -8.60 4.47 -30.66
N MET A 25 -8.25 4.04 -29.45
CA MET A 25 -7.79 2.69 -29.14
C MET A 25 -8.84 1.95 -28.33
N GLN A 26 -8.95 0.63 -28.52
CA GLN A 26 -9.99 -0.19 -27.88
C GLN A 26 -9.45 -1.55 -27.45
N GLY A 27 -10.10 -2.16 -26.46
CA GLY A 27 -9.82 -3.52 -26.00
C GLY A 27 -8.39 -3.75 -25.56
N HIS A 28 -7.79 -4.84 -26.04
CA HIS A 28 -6.47 -5.29 -25.61
C HIS A 28 -5.33 -4.31 -25.94
N ASN A 29 -5.39 -3.64 -27.09
CA ASN A 29 -4.36 -2.67 -27.51
C ASN A 29 -4.27 -1.48 -26.54
N LEU A 30 -5.43 -1.04 -26.03
CA LEU A 30 -5.50 0.02 -25.02
C LEU A 30 -4.89 -0.45 -23.70
N MET A 31 -5.28 -1.63 -23.21
CA MET A 31 -4.73 -2.20 -21.97
C MET A 31 -3.20 -2.40 -22.05
N GLN A 32 -2.69 -2.89 -23.18
CA GLN A 32 -1.25 -3.04 -23.40
C GLN A 32 -0.51 -1.70 -23.37
N ALA A 33 -1.07 -0.66 -24.02
CA ALA A 33 -0.46 0.66 -24.04
C ALA A 33 -0.37 1.25 -22.63
N ILE A 34 -1.44 1.16 -21.84
CA ILE A 34 -1.49 1.66 -20.46
C ILE A 34 -0.52 0.90 -19.55
N ALA A 35 -0.49 -0.43 -19.64
CA ALA A 35 0.41 -1.25 -18.85
C ALA A 35 1.88 -0.93 -19.11
N ARG A 36 2.23 -0.48 -20.33
CA ARG A 36 3.59 -0.02 -20.66
C ARG A 36 3.95 1.30 -19.99
N VAL A 37 3.01 2.26 -19.93
CA VAL A 37 3.22 3.54 -19.25
C VAL A 37 3.28 3.36 -17.73
N ASN A 38 2.66 2.32 -17.17
CA ASN A 38 2.68 2.05 -15.73
C ASN A 38 3.85 1.16 -15.26
N ARG A 39 4.91 0.99 -16.06
CA ARG A 39 6.10 0.23 -15.61
C ARG A 39 6.89 0.99 -14.54
N VAL A 40 7.33 0.26 -13.53
CA VAL A 40 8.19 0.75 -12.44
C VAL A 40 9.63 0.80 -12.95
N PHE A 41 10.28 1.96 -12.82
CA PHE A 41 11.67 2.17 -13.24
C PHE A 41 12.45 2.92 -12.16
N ARG A 42 13.75 2.60 -12.01
CA ARG A 42 14.60 3.04 -10.87
C ARG A 42 14.61 4.56 -10.62
N ASN A 43 14.42 5.37 -11.67
CA ASN A 43 14.44 6.84 -11.60
C ASN A 43 13.05 7.47 -11.83
N LYS A 44 11.98 6.65 -11.78
CA LYS A 44 10.59 7.11 -11.90
C LYS A 44 9.98 7.11 -10.50
N SER A 45 9.36 8.23 -10.12
CA SER A 45 8.73 8.36 -8.80
C SER A 45 7.68 7.26 -8.64
N ARG A 46 7.86 6.35 -7.68
CA ARG A 46 6.92 5.22 -7.46
C ARG A 46 5.54 5.70 -7.00
N GLU A 47 5.49 6.90 -6.44
CA GLU A 47 4.30 7.54 -5.92
C GLU A 47 3.44 8.14 -7.05
N ASN A 48 4.08 8.56 -8.14
CA ASN A 48 3.40 9.12 -9.30
C ASN A 48 3.45 8.07 -10.42
N GLY A 49 2.38 7.27 -10.53
CA GLY A 49 2.22 6.29 -11.60
C GLY A 49 2.27 6.90 -13.01
N GLY A 50 2.08 6.07 -14.03
CA GLY A 50 2.04 6.54 -15.42
C GLY A 50 0.92 7.57 -15.68
N LEU A 51 1.27 8.74 -16.22
CA LEU A 51 0.30 9.78 -16.61
C LEU A 51 -0.18 9.55 -18.05
N ILE A 52 -1.50 9.51 -18.23
CA ILE A 52 -2.12 9.40 -19.55
C ILE A 52 -2.97 10.63 -19.78
N VAL A 53 -2.73 11.31 -20.89
CA VAL A 53 -3.51 12.47 -21.32
C VAL A 53 -4.32 12.05 -22.55
N ASP A 54 -5.63 12.06 -22.40
CA ASP A 54 -6.59 11.60 -23.40
C ASP A 54 -7.29 12.79 -24.06
N TYR A 55 -7.17 12.92 -25.37
CA TYR A 55 -7.85 13.94 -26.18
C TYR A 55 -9.08 13.41 -26.92
N VAL A 56 -9.34 12.10 -26.88
CA VAL A 56 -10.37 11.43 -27.71
C VAL A 56 -11.53 10.88 -26.88
N GLY A 57 -11.36 10.70 -25.57
CA GLY A 57 -12.39 10.16 -24.68
C GLY A 57 -12.34 8.63 -24.58
N ILE A 58 -11.15 8.06 -24.43
CA ILE A 58 -10.91 6.61 -24.26
C ILE A 58 -11.32 6.09 -22.88
N ALA A 59 -11.61 6.96 -21.90
CA ALA A 59 -11.92 6.56 -20.52
C ALA A 59 -13.07 5.54 -20.43
N ALA A 60 -14.13 5.70 -21.23
CA ALA A 60 -15.25 4.76 -21.28
C ALA A 60 -14.82 3.38 -21.81
N LYS A 61 -14.00 3.38 -22.88
CA LYS A 61 -13.45 2.16 -23.50
C LYS A 61 -12.43 1.48 -22.62
N LEU A 62 -11.70 2.25 -21.82
CA LEU A 62 -10.79 1.73 -20.81
C LEU A 62 -11.56 1.02 -19.70
N LYS A 63 -12.65 1.60 -19.21
CA LYS A 63 -13.50 0.97 -18.20
C LYS A 63 -14.08 -0.34 -18.71
N GLU A 64 -14.57 -0.36 -19.95
CA GLU A 64 -15.08 -1.56 -20.60
C GLU A 64 -13.98 -2.63 -20.78
N ALA A 65 -12.81 -2.26 -21.30
CA ALA A 65 -11.68 -3.17 -21.47
C ALA A 65 -11.16 -3.73 -20.14
N THR A 66 -11.17 -2.90 -19.08
CA THR A 66 -10.81 -3.32 -17.72
C THR A 66 -11.84 -4.32 -17.19
N GLN A 67 -13.12 -4.04 -17.34
CA GLN A 67 -14.20 -4.92 -16.88
C GLN A 67 -14.19 -6.26 -17.62
N GLN A 68 -13.93 -6.26 -18.93
CA GLN A 68 -13.70 -7.49 -19.69
C GLN A 68 -12.52 -8.28 -19.09
N TYR A 69 -11.38 -7.64 -18.84
CA TYR A 69 -10.21 -8.29 -18.24
C TYR A 69 -10.46 -8.84 -16.83
N THR A 70 -11.16 -8.09 -15.97
CA THR A 70 -11.50 -8.51 -14.61
C THR A 70 -12.49 -9.67 -14.61
N ASN A 71 -13.47 -9.65 -15.52
CA ASN A 71 -14.45 -10.73 -15.67
C ASN A 71 -13.83 -12.00 -16.29
N SER A 72 -12.79 -11.88 -17.12
CA SER A 72 -12.14 -12.99 -17.81
C SER A 72 -11.19 -13.85 -16.95
N GLN A 73 -11.29 -13.81 -15.61
CA GLN A 73 -10.40 -14.55 -14.70
C GLN A 73 -8.91 -14.41 -15.07
N GLY A 74 -8.43 -13.16 -15.25
CA GLY A 74 -7.00 -12.93 -15.26
C GLY A 74 -6.38 -13.52 -13.99
N LYS A 75 -5.36 -14.37 -14.12
CA LYS A 75 -4.62 -15.04 -13.03
C LYS A 75 -3.79 -14.05 -12.16
N GLY A 76 -4.32 -12.87 -11.89
CA GLY A 76 -3.87 -11.97 -10.84
C GLY A 76 -5.06 -11.68 -9.95
N LYS A 77 -5.01 -12.13 -8.69
CA LYS A 77 -6.01 -11.79 -7.68
C LYS A 77 -6.12 -10.26 -7.61
N LEU A 78 -7.11 -9.66 -8.28
CA LEU A 78 -7.39 -8.22 -8.18
C LEU A 78 -8.26 -7.88 -6.95
N THR A 79 -8.29 -8.79 -5.99
CA THR A 79 -8.95 -8.62 -4.72
C THR A 79 -8.08 -9.35 -3.72
N ASP A 80 -7.26 -8.60 -2.96
CA ASP A 80 -7.13 -9.01 -1.56
C ASP A 80 -8.57 -9.10 -1.07
N ASN A 81 -9.02 -10.29 -0.62
CA ASN A 81 -10.37 -10.39 -0.09
C ASN A 81 -10.51 -9.28 0.93
N VAL A 82 -11.62 -8.53 0.90
CA VAL A 82 -11.88 -7.47 1.89
C VAL A 82 -11.67 -7.99 3.31
N ILE A 83 -11.96 -9.28 3.51
CA ILE A 83 -11.69 -10.07 4.71
C ILE A 83 -10.18 -10.17 5.03
N ASP A 84 -9.33 -10.51 4.07
CA ASP A 84 -7.87 -10.60 4.25
C ASP A 84 -7.25 -9.22 4.56
N VAL A 85 -7.76 -8.17 3.91
CA VAL A 85 -7.36 -6.77 4.20
C VAL A 85 -7.77 -6.39 5.62
N PHE A 86 -9.00 -6.73 6.02
CA PHE A 86 -9.50 -6.48 7.37
C PHE A 86 -8.68 -7.21 8.43
N PHE A 87 -8.31 -8.47 8.18
CA PHE A 87 -7.43 -9.22 9.09
C PHE A 87 -6.06 -8.57 9.24
N LYS A 88 -5.42 -8.14 8.15
CA LYS A 88 -4.16 -7.39 8.20
C LYS A 88 -4.32 -6.06 8.94
N MET A 89 -5.40 -5.33 8.70
CA MET A 89 -5.68 -4.07 9.41
C MET A 89 -5.82 -4.30 10.92
N LYS A 90 -6.59 -5.33 11.30
CA LYS A 90 -6.77 -5.70 12.71
C LYS A 90 -5.44 -6.05 13.38
N GLU A 91 -4.59 -6.82 12.70
CA GLU A 91 -3.25 -7.15 13.18
C GLU A 91 -2.39 -5.90 13.41
N HIS A 92 -2.38 -4.97 12.45
CA HIS A 92 -1.65 -3.71 12.60
C HIS A 92 -2.22 -2.85 13.74
N LEU A 93 -3.54 -2.85 13.94
CA LEU A 93 -4.18 -2.11 15.01
C LEU A 93 -3.86 -2.70 16.40
N GLU A 94 -3.82 -4.02 16.52
CA GLU A 94 -3.35 -4.71 17.73
C GLU A 94 -1.88 -4.40 18.02
N PHE A 95 -1.04 -4.32 16.99
CA PHE A 95 0.35 -3.90 17.14
C PHE A 95 0.46 -2.47 17.69
N VAL A 96 -0.24 -1.50 17.09
CA VAL A 96 -0.23 -0.12 17.58
C VAL A 96 -0.72 -0.03 19.03
N ARG A 97 -1.78 -0.78 19.39
CA ARG A 97 -2.24 -0.87 20.78
C ARG A 97 -1.18 -1.42 21.72
N SER A 98 -0.43 -2.44 21.30
CA SER A 98 0.65 -3.02 22.11
C SER A 98 1.79 -2.04 22.38
N LEU A 99 2.09 -1.12 21.45
CA LEU A 99 3.07 -0.06 21.70
C LEU A 99 2.62 0.84 22.85
N PHE A 100 1.38 1.32 22.84
CA PHE A 100 0.89 2.22 23.89
C PHE A 100 0.61 1.52 25.23
N ALA A 101 0.31 0.22 25.21
CA ALA A 101 0.12 -0.59 26.41
C ALA A 101 1.44 -1.06 27.06
N THR A 102 2.58 -0.98 26.36
CA THR A 102 3.88 -1.34 26.93
C THR A 102 4.27 -0.30 27.99
N PRO A 103 4.45 -0.70 29.26
CA PRO A 103 4.79 0.25 30.31
C PRO A 103 6.22 0.75 30.12
N VAL A 104 6.38 2.08 30.01
CA VAL A 104 7.67 2.75 30.08
C VAL A 104 7.75 3.43 31.45
N GLU A 105 8.79 3.13 32.24
CA GLU A 105 8.97 3.70 33.59
C GLU A 105 7.75 3.52 34.53
N GLY A 106 6.99 2.43 34.35
CA GLY A 106 5.79 2.12 35.15
C GLY A 106 4.54 2.91 34.79
N LYS A 107 4.56 3.70 33.70
CA LYS A 107 3.39 4.42 33.19
C LYS A 107 3.02 3.89 31.80
N THR A 108 1.73 3.62 31.61
CA THR A 108 1.17 3.30 30.30
C THR A 108 0.55 4.55 29.69
N PHE A 109 0.53 4.63 28.36
CA PHE A 109 -0.17 5.70 27.65
C PHE A 109 -1.59 5.26 27.34
N ASP A 110 -2.58 5.85 28.03
CA ASP A 110 -3.98 5.58 27.74
C ASP A 110 -4.44 6.38 26.52
N VAL A 111 -4.61 5.66 25.40
CA VAL A 111 -5.05 6.22 24.12
C VAL A 111 -6.50 6.72 24.20
N GLN A 112 -7.33 6.09 25.04
CA GLN A 112 -8.75 6.43 25.15
C GLN A 112 -8.92 7.84 25.73
N THR A 113 -8.26 8.10 26.86
CA THR A 113 -8.22 9.43 27.49
C THR A 113 -7.64 10.51 26.59
N ALA A 114 -6.73 10.16 25.67
CA ALA A 114 -6.15 11.12 24.72
C ALA A 114 -7.13 11.50 23.59
N LEU A 115 -7.99 10.57 23.15
CA LEU A 115 -8.95 10.79 22.06
C LEU A 115 -10.22 11.51 22.52
N GLU A 116 -10.54 11.47 23.81
CA GLU A 116 -11.70 12.16 24.41
C GLU A 116 -11.46 13.66 24.64
N LYS A 117 -10.27 14.18 24.29
CA LYS A 117 -9.91 15.60 24.48
C LYS A 117 -10.35 16.44 23.28
N ASP A 118 -11.30 17.34 23.49
CA ASP A 118 -11.81 18.24 22.46
C ASP A 118 -10.96 19.52 22.25
N ASN A 119 -10.14 19.90 23.24
CA ASN A 119 -9.32 21.11 23.19
C ASN A 119 -8.05 20.91 22.35
N PRO A 120 -7.78 21.75 21.32
CA PRO A 120 -6.60 21.62 20.46
C PRO A 120 -5.26 21.61 21.20
N HIS A 121 -5.13 22.40 22.28
CA HIS A 121 -3.90 22.46 23.07
C HIS A 121 -3.64 21.14 23.81
N ASP A 122 -4.69 20.56 24.39
CA ASP A 122 -4.58 19.32 25.17
C ASP A 122 -4.37 18.10 24.26
N LEU A 123 -4.90 18.16 23.03
CA LEU A 123 -4.61 17.18 21.98
C LEU A 123 -3.14 17.26 21.52
N LEU A 124 -2.60 18.47 21.30
CA LEU A 124 -1.19 18.65 20.94
C LEU A 124 -0.27 18.10 22.04
N MET A 125 -0.60 18.37 23.30
CA MET A 125 0.15 17.81 24.43
C MET A 125 0.05 16.28 24.47
N ALA A 126 -1.13 15.71 24.23
CA ALA A 126 -1.30 14.25 24.16
C ALA A 126 -0.47 13.62 23.03
N ILE A 127 -0.42 14.25 21.84
CA ILE A 127 0.42 13.81 20.71
C ILE A 127 1.90 13.86 21.11
N ARG A 128 2.34 14.93 21.79
CA ARG A 128 3.73 15.04 22.27
C ARG A 128 4.07 13.92 23.27
N PHE A 129 3.17 13.64 24.21
CA PHE A 129 3.35 12.54 25.17
C PHE A 129 3.39 11.18 24.48
N ALA A 130 2.51 10.92 23.50
CA ALA A 130 2.51 9.71 22.71
C ALA A 130 3.82 9.51 21.94
N ALA A 131 4.34 10.56 21.30
CA ALA A 131 5.60 10.52 20.57
C ALA A 131 6.78 10.21 21.51
N ASN A 132 6.84 10.87 22.67
CA ASN A 132 7.87 10.61 23.67
C ASN A 132 7.79 9.19 24.23
N HIS A 133 6.58 8.67 24.45
CA HIS A 133 6.37 7.28 24.88
C HIS A 133 6.92 6.28 23.85
N ILE A 134 6.62 6.48 22.56
CA ILE A 134 7.15 5.62 21.49
C ILE A 134 8.68 5.70 21.41
N LEU A 135 9.26 6.89 21.51
CA LEU A 135 10.72 7.07 21.53
C LEU A 135 11.37 6.34 22.70
N SER A 136 10.75 6.39 23.88
CA SER A 136 11.27 5.70 25.06
C SER A 136 11.16 4.17 24.97
N ILE A 137 10.19 3.65 24.22
CA ILE A 137 10.09 2.20 23.95
C ILE A 137 11.32 1.71 23.19
N ASP A 138 11.84 2.49 22.24
CA ASP A 138 13.00 2.06 21.44
C ASP A 138 14.25 1.85 22.29
N GLN A 139 14.37 2.60 23.39
CA GLN A 139 15.48 2.53 24.34
C GLN A 139 15.37 1.35 25.33
N LEU A 140 14.24 0.66 25.40
CA LEU A 140 14.05 -0.47 26.32
C LEU A 140 14.75 -1.75 25.82
N PRO A 141 15.16 -2.65 26.73
CA PRO A 141 15.64 -3.98 26.35
C PRO A 141 14.56 -4.78 25.59
N PHE A 142 14.99 -5.66 24.69
CA PHE A 142 14.12 -6.51 23.85
C PHE A 142 13.06 -7.29 24.65
N ASP A 143 13.38 -7.70 25.88
CA ASP A 143 12.48 -8.48 26.74
C ASP A 143 11.27 -7.67 27.21
N CYS A 144 11.39 -6.35 27.29
CA CYS A 144 10.31 -5.43 27.65
C CYS A 144 9.47 -5.00 26.44
N LYS A 145 9.91 -5.32 25.20
CA LYS A 145 9.24 -4.94 23.96
C LYS A 145 8.24 -6.02 23.52
N VAL A 146 7.06 -6.04 24.14
CA VAL A 146 5.97 -6.99 23.83
C VAL A 146 5.62 -7.01 22.33
N HIS A 147 5.68 -5.84 21.68
CA HIS A 147 5.38 -5.67 20.26
C HIS A 147 6.42 -6.33 19.33
N GLU A 148 7.72 -6.35 19.69
CA GLU A 148 8.76 -7.01 18.90
C GLU A 148 8.70 -8.54 19.04
N GLN A 149 8.31 -9.05 20.21
CA GLN A 149 8.15 -10.49 20.46
C GLN A 149 7.08 -11.11 19.56
N HIS A 150 5.95 -10.42 19.34
CA HIS A 150 4.89 -10.88 18.43
C HIS A 150 5.41 -11.06 16.99
N TRP A 151 6.22 -10.13 16.50
CA TRP A 151 6.84 -10.21 15.17
C TRP A 151 7.94 -11.28 15.10
N PHE A 152 8.74 -11.44 16.15
CA PHE A 152 9.77 -12.49 16.23
C PHE A 152 9.16 -13.89 16.27
N ASN A 153 8.05 -14.08 16.99
CA ASN A 153 7.38 -15.36 17.11
C ASN A 153 6.68 -15.77 15.80
N LYS A 154 6.15 -14.80 15.03
CA LYS A 154 5.62 -15.04 13.67
C LYS A 154 6.70 -15.44 12.65
N LYS A 155 7.94 -14.98 12.83
CA LYS A 155 9.06 -15.34 11.95
C LYS A 155 9.67 -16.71 12.26
N LYS A 156 9.40 -17.30 13.44
CA LYS A 156 9.80 -18.68 13.71
C LYS A 156 8.94 -19.60 12.85
N PRO A 157 9.52 -20.37 11.91
CA PRO A 157 8.74 -21.37 11.19
C PRO A 157 8.18 -22.35 12.21
N SER A 158 6.85 -22.49 12.23
CA SER A 158 6.16 -23.54 12.99
C SER A 158 6.87 -24.86 12.72
N HIS A 159 7.28 -25.55 13.79
CA HIS A 159 8.00 -26.82 13.75
C HIS A 159 7.61 -27.68 12.54
N ALA A 160 8.62 -28.05 11.74
CA ALA A 160 8.52 -28.94 10.60
C ALA A 160 7.47 -30.03 10.83
N LYS A 161 6.39 -30.01 10.05
CA LYS A 161 5.51 -31.17 9.93
C LYS A 161 6.38 -32.33 9.46
N LYS A 162 6.58 -33.32 10.33
CA LYS A 162 7.34 -34.53 10.03
C LYS A 162 6.77 -35.19 8.77
N PRO A 163 7.61 -35.64 7.82
CA PRO A 163 7.12 -36.40 6.69
C PRO A 163 6.69 -37.79 7.17
N PHE A 164 5.44 -38.14 6.85
CA PHE A 164 4.98 -39.51 6.64
C PHE A 164 4.36 -39.55 5.25
#